data_AF-A0A1Q7V9V4-F1
#
_entry.id   AF-A0A1Q7V9V4-F1
#
_cell.length_a   1.000
_cell.length_b   1.000
_cell.length_c   1.000
_cell.angle_alpha   90.00
_cell.angle_beta   90.00
_cell.angle_gamma   90.00
#
_symmetry.space_group_name_H-M   'P 1'
#
loop_
_entity.id
_entity.type
_entity.pdbx_description
1 polymer ?
#
loop_
_entity_poly.entity_id
_entity_poly.type
_entity_poly.pdbx_seq_one_letter_code
_entity_poly.pdbx_strand_id
1 'polypeptide(L)'
;MLRRFFGFSIIVVALVGCARDDTASAHPRENGDPKDGVAPRPAVISPAAQPYKVVAVSAGGTITGTVDFDGTPPSPQVVRPTSDANVCGNSIVAKNVTMSGAHVAGAIVWLTDIRSGKAFPLERRSELTNDNCILDPFVQVMTTASTLNVSNDDRALHTNRFINVGTGQIAAVAPFNDDGEVVPVDRLNEPMEVEVVCEQHPWTHAWIAVLDHPYYA
;
A
#
# COMPACT_ATOMS: atom_id res chain seq x y z
N MET A 1 -51.87 19.09 44.42
CA MET A 1 -50.80 18.19 44.89
C MET A 1 -49.92 17.83 43.70
N LEU A 2 -48.65 18.24 43.75
CA LEU A 2 -47.69 18.18 42.64
C LEU A 2 -47.05 16.78 42.55
N ARG A 3 -47.21 16.06 41.44
CA ARG A 3 -46.50 14.80 41.17
C ARG A 3 -45.15 15.11 40.53
N ARG A 4 -44.06 14.82 41.24
CA ARG A 4 -42.68 14.88 40.72
C ARG A 4 -42.37 13.57 39.99
N PHE A 5 -42.00 13.66 38.71
CA PHE A 5 -41.38 12.58 37.97
C PHE A 5 -39.85 12.68 38.13
N PHE A 6 -39.23 11.63 38.65
CA PHE A 6 -37.77 11.45 38.62
C PHE A 6 -37.41 10.86 37.26
N GLY A 7 -36.77 11.65 36.39
CA GLY A 7 -36.13 11.15 35.17
C GLY A 7 -34.71 10.70 35.47
N PHE A 8 -34.41 9.42 35.24
CA PHE A 8 -33.04 8.91 35.20
C PHE A 8 -32.52 9.07 33.77
N SER A 9 -31.58 9.99 33.56
CA SER A 9 -30.76 10.02 32.34
C SER A 9 -29.65 8.99 32.47
N ILE A 10 -29.74 7.91 31.69
CA ILE A 10 -28.62 6.99 31.49
C ILE A 10 -27.77 7.58 30.36
N ILE A 11 -26.62 8.16 30.71
CA ILE A 11 -25.58 8.54 29.76
C ILE A 11 -24.75 7.28 29.49
N VAL A 12 -24.96 6.65 28.34
CA VAL A 12 -24.08 5.57 27.85
C VAL A 12 -22.87 6.24 27.20
N VAL A 13 -21.75 6.29 27.93
CA VAL A 13 -20.45 6.63 27.36
C VAL A 13 -19.93 5.39 26.65
N ALA A 14 -20.08 5.35 25.33
CA ALA A 14 -19.42 4.35 24.51
C ALA A 14 -17.93 4.71 24.43
N LEU A 15 -17.12 4.06 25.26
CA LEU A 15 -15.67 4.05 25.09
C LEU A 15 -15.37 3.24 23.83
N VAL A 16 -15.13 3.94 22.72
CA VAL A 16 -14.50 3.34 21.53
C VAL A 16 -13.06 3.04 21.91
N GLY A 17 -12.82 1.81 22.39
CA GLY A 17 -11.48 1.31 22.59
C GLY A 17 -10.84 1.07 21.22
N CYS A 18 -9.80 1.83 20.88
CA CYS A 18 -8.91 1.47 19.79
C CYS A 18 -8.23 0.15 20.18
N ALA A 19 -8.59 -0.95 19.52
CA ALA A 19 -7.77 -2.15 19.58
C ALA A 19 -6.40 -1.77 18.99
N ARG A 20 -5.34 -1.96 19.80
CA ARG A 20 -3.97 -1.92 19.30
C ARG A 20 -3.79 -3.18 18.47
N ASP A 21 -4.10 -3.10 17.18
CA ASP A 21 -3.76 -4.16 16.24
C ASP A 21 -2.27 -4.05 15.95
N ASP A 22 -1.47 -4.97 16.51
CA ASP A 22 -0.03 -5.09 16.28
C ASP A 22 0.29 -5.64 14.86
N THR A 23 -0.59 -5.39 13.89
CA THR A 23 -0.51 -5.95 12.53
C THR A 23 0.29 -5.07 11.56
N ALA A 24 0.88 -3.97 12.03
CA ALA A 24 1.74 -3.09 11.25
C ALA A 24 2.97 -3.87 10.72
N SER A 25 2.88 -4.33 9.48
CA SER A 25 3.84 -5.25 8.88
C SER A 25 4.95 -4.50 8.14
N ALA A 26 5.78 -3.78 8.88
CA ALA A 26 7.05 -3.28 8.37
C ALA A 26 8.20 -4.21 8.84
N HIS A 27 8.12 -5.51 8.52
CA HIS A 27 9.19 -6.45 8.82
C HIS A 27 10.27 -6.39 7.74
N PRO A 28 11.55 -6.12 8.09
CA PRO A 28 12.66 -6.22 7.15
C PRO A 28 12.72 -7.63 6.57
N ARG A 29 13.02 -7.75 5.27
CA ARG A 29 13.28 -9.07 4.67
C ARG A 29 14.57 -9.68 5.23
N GLU A 30 14.51 -10.96 5.61
CA GLU A 30 15.70 -11.81 5.60
C GLU A 30 16.03 -12.20 4.15
N ASN A 31 17.32 -12.29 3.83
CA ASN A 31 17.86 -12.55 2.49
C ASN A 31 17.23 -13.81 1.85
N GLY A 32 16.32 -13.62 0.88
CA GLY A 32 15.75 -14.68 0.05
C GLY A 32 15.73 -14.27 -1.42
N ASP A 33 15.90 -15.22 -2.34
CA ASP A 33 15.84 -14.99 -3.79
C ASP A 33 14.38 -14.71 -4.20
N PRO A 34 14.02 -13.50 -4.68
CA PRO A 34 12.64 -13.15 -5.03
C PRO A 34 12.06 -13.95 -6.20
N LYS A 35 12.88 -14.75 -6.91
CA LYS A 35 12.47 -15.46 -8.12
C LYS A 35 11.40 -16.52 -7.90
N ASP A 36 11.36 -17.13 -6.72
CA ASP A 36 10.43 -18.21 -6.35
C ASP A 36 9.35 -17.76 -5.34
N GLY A 37 9.22 -16.46 -5.11
CA GLY A 37 8.42 -15.89 -4.02
C GLY A 37 9.22 -15.77 -2.72
N VAL A 38 8.53 -15.45 -1.63
CA VAL A 38 9.12 -15.28 -0.28
C VAL A 38 8.25 -15.94 0.77
N ALA A 39 8.73 -16.04 2.01
CA ALA A 39 7.89 -16.51 3.11
C ALA A 39 6.69 -15.58 3.32
N PRO A 40 5.48 -16.11 3.58
CA PRO A 40 4.32 -15.32 3.97
C PRO A 40 4.63 -14.41 5.16
N ARG A 41 4.13 -13.18 5.13
CA ARG A 41 4.18 -12.24 6.26
C ARG A 41 2.75 -11.87 6.68
N PRO A 42 2.54 -11.36 7.90
CA PRO A 42 1.25 -10.79 8.25
C PRO A 42 0.88 -9.71 7.24
N ALA A 43 -0.37 -9.71 6.77
CA ALA A 43 -0.89 -8.75 5.82
C ALA A 43 -2.20 -8.19 6.36
N VAL A 44 -2.44 -6.91 6.12
CA VAL A 44 -3.62 -6.19 6.65
C VAL A 44 -4.76 -6.06 5.64
N ILE A 45 -4.53 -6.47 4.39
CA ILE A 45 -5.53 -6.51 3.33
C ILE A 45 -5.68 -7.96 2.87
N SER A 46 -6.92 -8.44 2.84
CA SER A 46 -7.25 -9.80 2.43
C SER A 46 -8.53 -9.83 1.59
N PRO A 47 -8.71 -10.82 0.70
CA PRO A 47 -9.93 -10.96 -0.07
C PRO A 47 -11.17 -11.08 0.81
N ALA A 48 -12.22 -10.35 0.46
CA ALA A 48 -13.49 -10.41 1.18
C ALA A 48 -14.35 -11.59 0.72
N ALA A 49 -15.19 -12.09 1.64
CA ALA A 49 -16.09 -13.21 1.33
C ALA A 49 -17.24 -12.85 0.36
N GLN A 50 -17.52 -11.55 0.18
CA GLN A 50 -18.61 -11.06 -0.66
C GLN A 50 -18.14 -9.92 -1.57
N PRO A 51 -18.58 -9.90 -2.85
CA PRO A 51 -18.23 -8.84 -3.77
C PRO A 51 -18.87 -7.50 -3.37
N TYR A 52 -18.19 -6.41 -3.73
CA TYR A 52 -18.70 -5.06 -3.49
C TYR A 52 -19.86 -4.70 -4.45
N LYS A 53 -20.92 -4.10 -3.92
CA LYS A 53 -22.11 -3.66 -4.68
C LYS A 53 -22.20 -2.14 -4.78
N VAL A 54 -22.20 -1.63 -6.01
CA VAL A 54 -22.45 -0.20 -6.25
C VAL A 54 -23.92 0.14 -5.97
N VAL A 55 -24.15 1.15 -5.14
CA VAL A 55 -25.47 1.71 -4.81
C VAL A 55 -25.39 3.24 -4.75
N ALA A 56 -26.53 3.92 -4.89
CA ALA A 56 -26.60 5.35 -4.64
C ALA A 56 -26.38 5.62 -3.13
N VAL A 57 -25.45 6.52 -2.80
CA VAL A 57 -25.17 6.94 -1.42
C VAL A 57 -25.75 8.34 -1.22
N SER A 58 -26.87 8.43 -0.51
CA SER A 58 -27.58 9.70 -0.26
C SER A 58 -27.17 10.39 1.06
N ALA A 59 -26.59 9.66 2.01
CA ALA A 59 -26.17 10.16 3.32
C ALA A 59 -24.71 9.77 3.62
N GLY A 60 -23.78 10.27 2.79
CA GLY A 60 -22.34 10.07 3.00
C GLY A 60 -21.77 10.97 4.08
N GLY A 61 -20.57 10.63 4.56
CA GLY A 61 -19.76 11.46 5.46
C GLY A 61 -18.31 11.53 5.00
N THR A 62 -17.52 12.36 5.66
CA THR A 62 -16.08 12.53 5.41
C THR A 62 -15.30 12.16 6.66
N ILE A 63 -14.25 11.37 6.49
CA ILE A 63 -13.25 11.09 7.52
C ILE A 63 -12.03 11.95 7.18
N THR A 64 -11.54 12.70 8.17
CA THR A 64 -10.30 13.47 8.07
C THR A 64 -9.46 13.23 9.32
N GLY A 65 -8.15 13.31 9.18
CA GLY A 65 -7.23 13.10 10.29
C GLY A 65 -5.77 13.20 9.85
N THR A 66 -4.86 13.02 10.81
CA THR A 66 -3.42 12.89 10.60
C THR A 66 -2.97 11.54 11.12
N VAL A 67 -1.92 10.98 10.51
CA VAL A 67 -1.27 9.76 10.99
C VAL A 67 0.07 10.17 11.60
N ASP A 68 0.22 9.96 12.90
CA ASP A 68 1.44 10.29 13.63
C ASP A 68 2.31 9.03 13.79
N PHE A 69 3.63 9.21 13.73
CA PHE A 69 4.56 8.12 14.03
C PHE A 69 4.79 8.05 15.54
N ASP A 70 4.41 6.93 16.16
CA ASP A 70 4.70 6.68 17.58
C ASP A 70 6.14 6.17 17.75
N GLY A 71 6.92 6.88 18.58
CA GLY A 71 8.33 6.54 18.84
C GLY A 71 9.33 7.27 17.95
N THR A 72 10.51 6.65 17.79
CA THR A 72 11.62 7.23 16.99
C THR A 72 11.59 6.66 15.57
N PRO A 73 11.44 7.48 14.52
CA PRO A 73 11.49 7.00 13.15
C PRO A 73 12.81 6.27 12.85
N PRO A 74 12.79 5.19 12.06
CA PRO A 74 14.00 4.49 11.67
C PRO A 74 14.96 5.44 10.95
N SER A 75 16.25 5.38 11.29
CA SER A 75 17.28 6.16 10.61
C SER A 75 17.29 5.83 9.12
N PRO A 76 17.42 6.83 8.21
CA PRO A 76 17.56 6.57 6.80
C PRO A 76 18.69 5.58 6.53
N GLN A 77 18.40 4.52 5.78
CA GLN A 77 19.41 3.54 5.39
C GLN A 77 20.05 3.98 4.08
N VAL A 78 21.39 3.96 4.03
CA VAL A 78 22.13 4.24 2.80
C VAL A 78 22.52 2.91 2.17
N VAL A 79 22.02 2.68 0.96
CA VAL A 79 22.40 1.58 0.10
C VAL A 79 23.54 2.03 -0.80
N ARG A 80 24.55 1.18 -0.93
CA ARG A 80 25.57 1.31 -1.97
C ARG A 80 25.24 0.32 -3.09
N PRO A 81 24.77 0.79 -4.25
CA PRO A 81 24.45 -0.10 -5.37
C PRO A 81 25.62 -1.03 -5.68
N THR A 82 25.32 -2.32 -5.78
CA THR A 82 26.31 -3.38 -6.11
C THR A 82 26.32 -3.72 -7.60
N SER A 83 25.30 -3.29 -8.34
CA SER A 83 25.11 -3.39 -9.78
C SER A 83 24.79 -2.00 -10.34
N ASP A 84 25.09 -1.80 -11.62
CA ASP A 84 24.70 -0.62 -12.41
C ASP A 84 25.01 0.74 -11.76
N ALA A 85 26.09 0.82 -10.97
CA ALA A 85 26.48 2.05 -10.24
C ALA A 85 26.75 3.27 -11.15
N ASN A 86 27.02 3.05 -12.44
CA ASN A 86 27.14 4.15 -13.42
C ASN A 86 25.80 4.81 -13.76
N VAL A 87 24.67 4.11 -13.53
CA VAL A 87 23.29 4.59 -13.72
C VAL A 87 22.69 4.93 -12.37
N CYS A 88 22.72 4.00 -11.42
CA CYS A 88 22.13 4.11 -10.08
C CYS A 88 22.92 5.00 -9.11
N GLY A 89 24.11 5.44 -9.50
CA GLY A 89 25.03 6.17 -8.64
C GLY A 89 25.69 5.29 -7.57
N ASN A 90 26.43 5.94 -6.66
CA ASN A 90 27.21 5.26 -5.61
C ASN A 90 26.52 5.23 -4.24
N SER A 91 25.37 5.89 -4.12
CA SER A 91 24.66 6.04 -2.85
C SER A 91 23.18 6.31 -3.11
N ILE A 92 22.32 5.45 -2.58
CA ILE A 92 20.87 5.59 -2.60
C ILE A 92 20.39 5.65 -1.15
N VAL A 93 19.54 6.62 -0.82
CA VAL A 93 18.85 6.62 0.48
C VAL A 93 17.61 5.75 0.32
N ALA A 94 17.57 4.61 0.99
CA ALA A 94 16.41 3.73 0.95
C ALA A 94 15.19 4.45 1.54
N LYS A 95 14.09 4.43 0.79
CA LYS A 95 12.80 4.91 1.27
C LYS A 95 12.31 3.95 2.36
N ASN A 96 11.93 4.49 3.52
CA ASN A 96 11.34 3.72 4.62
C ASN A 96 10.01 4.37 5.04
N VAL A 97 10.00 5.18 6.09
CA VAL A 97 8.88 6.05 6.42
C VAL A 97 9.24 7.48 6.08
N THR A 98 8.40 8.14 5.29
CA THR A 98 8.59 9.57 5.02
C THR A 98 7.92 10.36 6.13
N MET A 99 8.68 11.22 6.81
CA MET A 99 8.19 12.01 7.93
C MET A 99 8.04 13.49 7.54
N SER A 100 6.95 14.11 7.97
CA SER A 100 6.76 15.56 7.97
C SER A 100 6.51 16.02 9.41
N GLY A 101 7.59 16.39 10.11
CA GLY A 101 7.55 16.58 11.57
C GLY A 101 7.25 15.24 12.27
N ALA A 102 6.15 15.19 13.02
CA ALA A 102 5.67 13.96 13.67
C ALA A 102 4.74 13.12 12.79
N HIS A 103 4.34 13.64 11.62
CA HIS A 103 3.34 13.00 10.76
C HIS A 103 4.00 12.07 9.74
N VAL A 104 3.32 10.95 9.45
CA VAL A 104 3.69 10.01 8.39
C VAL A 104 3.11 10.50 7.07
N ALA A 105 3.98 10.72 6.08
CA ALA A 105 3.58 10.94 4.70
C ALA A 105 3.37 9.60 3.99
N GLY A 106 2.35 9.52 3.14
CA GLY A 106 2.01 8.30 2.40
C GLY A 106 1.31 7.21 3.21
N ALA A 107 0.75 7.55 4.38
CA ALA A 107 -0.13 6.63 5.10
C ALA A 107 -1.41 6.40 4.29
N ILE A 108 -1.80 5.13 4.13
CA ILE A 108 -3.03 4.73 3.45
C ILE A 108 -4.07 4.39 4.52
N VAL A 109 -5.26 4.99 4.43
CA VAL A 109 -6.40 4.67 5.28
C VAL A 109 -7.53 4.16 4.41
N TRP A 110 -8.21 3.09 4.80
CA TRP A 110 -9.36 2.54 4.08
C TRP A 110 -10.44 2.04 5.03
N LEU A 111 -11.67 1.89 4.51
CA LEU A 111 -12.76 1.31 5.27
C LEU A 111 -12.70 -0.21 5.22
N THR A 112 -12.69 -0.88 6.37
CA THR A 112 -12.82 -2.33 6.44
C THR A 112 -14.29 -2.76 6.28
N ASP A 113 -14.50 -3.99 5.82
CA ASP A 113 -15.82 -4.66 5.76
C ASP A 113 -16.93 -3.96 4.96
N ILE A 114 -16.60 -2.90 4.21
CA ILE A 114 -17.58 -2.21 3.37
C ILE A 114 -17.88 -3.01 2.11
N ARG A 115 -19.14 -3.42 1.93
CA ARG A 115 -19.58 -4.25 0.80
C ARG A 115 -20.61 -3.58 -0.11
N SER A 116 -20.99 -2.34 0.18
CA SER A 116 -21.81 -1.54 -0.73
C SER A 116 -21.57 -0.04 -0.56
N GLY A 117 -21.67 0.71 -1.66
CA GLY A 117 -21.50 2.16 -1.61
C GLY A 117 -21.32 2.79 -3.00
N LYS A 118 -20.56 3.90 -3.05
CA LYS A 118 -20.31 4.68 -4.28
C LYS A 118 -19.65 3.85 -5.38
N ALA A 119 -19.84 4.29 -6.63
CA ALA A 119 -19.16 3.69 -7.77
C ALA A 119 -17.64 3.88 -7.68
N PHE A 120 -16.90 3.00 -8.34
CA PHE A 120 -15.48 3.22 -8.59
C PHE A 120 -15.26 4.44 -9.51
N PRO A 121 -14.10 5.11 -9.42
CA PRO A 121 -13.70 6.10 -10.41
C PRO A 121 -13.75 5.52 -11.84
N LEU A 122 -14.09 6.36 -12.82
CA LEU A 122 -14.12 5.96 -14.23
C LEU A 122 -12.72 5.61 -14.74
N GLU A 123 -11.72 6.40 -14.34
CA GLU A 123 -10.32 6.12 -14.63
C GLU A 123 -9.77 5.16 -13.59
N ARG A 124 -9.34 3.98 -14.06
CA ARG A 124 -8.83 2.87 -13.25
C ARG A 124 -7.44 2.50 -13.72
N ARG A 125 -6.56 3.50 -13.71
CA ARG A 125 -5.16 3.42 -14.10
C ARG A 125 -4.30 3.96 -12.97
N SER A 126 -3.27 3.22 -12.63
CA SER A 126 -2.23 3.61 -11.68
C SER A 126 -0.87 3.53 -12.39
N GLU A 127 0.10 4.26 -11.89
CA GLU A 127 1.45 4.33 -12.46
C GLU A 127 2.47 3.89 -11.40
N LEU A 128 3.53 3.23 -11.83
CA LEU A 128 4.69 2.89 -11.01
C LEU A 128 5.94 3.00 -11.89
N THR A 129 6.89 3.83 -11.51
CA THR A 129 8.07 4.12 -12.32
C THR A 129 9.32 3.61 -11.62
N ASN A 130 10.21 2.96 -12.39
CA ASN A 130 11.61 2.81 -12.02
C ASN A 130 12.32 4.11 -12.43
N ASP A 131 12.74 4.90 -11.46
CA ASP A 131 13.43 6.18 -11.68
C ASP A 131 14.56 6.30 -10.66
N ASN A 132 15.78 6.59 -11.10
CA ASN A 132 16.99 6.64 -10.28
C ASN A 132 17.23 5.35 -9.48
N CYS A 133 16.95 4.20 -10.09
CA CYS A 133 17.03 2.87 -9.50
C CYS A 133 16.29 2.75 -8.17
N ILE A 134 15.16 3.44 -8.06
CA ILE A 134 14.14 3.30 -7.01
C ILE A 134 12.76 3.22 -7.65
N LEU A 135 11.76 2.84 -6.86
CA LEU A 135 10.37 2.84 -7.30
C LEU A 135 9.64 4.09 -6.81
N ASP A 136 8.86 4.70 -7.70
CA ASP A 136 7.99 5.84 -7.39
C ASP A 136 6.59 5.68 -8.01
N PRO A 137 5.50 5.90 -7.24
CA PRO A 137 5.49 6.22 -5.82
C PRO A 137 5.92 5.03 -4.95
N PHE A 138 6.46 5.34 -3.76
CA PHE A 138 6.89 4.31 -2.79
C PHE A 138 5.72 3.56 -2.15
N VAL A 139 4.60 4.25 -1.93
CA VAL A 139 3.37 3.71 -1.36
C VAL A 139 2.22 4.25 -2.20
N GLN A 140 1.32 3.37 -2.67
CA GLN A 140 0.12 3.79 -3.39
C GLN A 140 -1.06 2.84 -3.19
N VAL A 141 -2.24 3.32 -3.57
CA VAL A 141 -3.47 2.54 -3.62
C VAL A 141 -3.87 2.32 -5.07
N MET A 142 -4.33 1.12 -5.39
CA MET A 142 -5.10 0.86 -6.61
C MET A 142 -6.34 0.05 -6.28
N THR A 143 -7.31 0.02 -7.19
CA THR A 143 -8.48 -0.86 -7.02
C THR A 143 -8.35 -2.13 -7.86
N THR A 144 -9.00 -3.22 -7.45
CA THR A 144 -9.10 -4.43 -8.28
C THR A 144 -9.68 -4.10 -9.65
N ALA A 145 -9.30 -4.88 -10.68
CA ALA A 145 -9.66 -4.65 -12.07
C ALA A 145 -9.22 -3.26 -12.60
N SER A 146 -8.14 -2.69 -12.03
CA SER A 146 -7.42 -1.54 -12.60
C SER A 146 -6.17 -2.02 -13.34
N THR A 147 -5.67 -1.21 -14.26
CA THR A 147 -4.36 -1.44 -14.89
C THR A 147 -3.30 -0.64 -14.15
N LEU A 148 -2.24 -1.32 -13.70
CA LEU A 148 -1.01 -0.65 -13.24
C LEU A 148 -0.04 -0.58 -14.41
N ASN A 149 0.24 0.62 -14.89
CA ASN A 149 1.32 0.83 -15.84
C ASN A 149 2.63 0.93 -15.07
N VAL A 150 3.56 0.06 -15.40
CA VAL A 150 4.90 0.09 -14.86
C VAL A 150 5.80 0.71 -15.92
N SER A 151 6.50 1.80 -15.61
CA SER A 151 7.43 2.46 -16.53
C SER A 151 8.87 2.36 -16.05
N ASN A 152 9.82 2.59 -16.96
CA ASN A 152 11.24 2.62 -16.66
C ASN A 152 11.88 3.87 -17.26
N ASP A 153 12.32 4.79 -16.41
CA ASP A 153 13.03 6.02 -16.79
C ASP A 153 14.55 5.85 -16.59
N ASP A 154 14.97 4.72 -16.04
CA ASP A 154 16.38 4.37 -15.86
C ASP A 154 16.98 3.76 -17.14
N ARG A 155 18.22 4.14 -17.43
CA ARG A 155 19.06 3.47 -18.44
C ARG A 155 19.67 2.18 -17.92
N ALA A 156 18.90 1.43 -17.13
CA ALA A 156 19.24 0.14 -16.54
C ALA A 156 18.06 -0.83 -16.71
N LEU A 157 18.34 -2.12 -16.61
CA LEU A 157 17.30 -3.14 -16.76
C LEU A 157 16.61 -3.40 -15.43
N HIS A 158 15.28 -3.35 -15.43
CA HIS A 158 14.46 -3.67 -14.27
C HIS A 158 13.49 -4.81 -14.58
N THR A 159 13.35 -5.75 -13.66
CA THR A 159 12.29 -6.75 -13.66
C THR A 159 11.55 -6.61 -12.34
N ASN A 160 10.35 -6.04 -12.37
CA ASN A 160 9.58 -5.82 -11.16
C ASN A 160 8.71 -7.05 -10.85
N ARG A 161 8.87 -7.59 -9.65
CA ARG A 161 8.08 -8.71 -9.12
C ARG A 161 7.11 -8.18 -8.08
N PHE A 162 5.84 -8.51 -8.26
CA PHE A 162 4.75 -8.09 -7.40
C PHE A 162 4.42 -9.26 -6.47
N ILE A 163 4.79 -9.14 -5.20
CA ILE A 163 4.68 -10.19 -4.20
C ILE A 163 3.46 -9.90 -3.32
N ASN A 164 2.52 -10.84 -3.27
CA ASN A 164 1.44 -10.81 -2.28
C ASN A 164 2.06 -11.03 -0.89
N VAL A 165 1.91 -10.05 0.01
CA VAL A 165 2.54 -10.08 1.34
C VAL A 165 2.01 -11.25 2.18
N GLY A 166 0.70 -11.48 2.13
CA GLY A 166 0.00 -12.48 2.95
C GLY A 166 0.26 -13.92 2.52
N THR A 167 0.57 -14.15 1.24
CA THR A 167 0.87 -15.50 0.71
C THR A 167 2.34 -15.71 0.38
N GLY A 168 3.11 -14.64 0.25
CA GLY A 168 4.50 -14.67 -0.23
C GLY A 168 4.65 -14.98 -1.72
N GLN A 169 3.55 -15.23 -2.43
CA GLN A 169 3.58 -15.64 -3.84
C GLN A 169 3.72 -14.44 -4.78
N ILE A 170 4.32 -14.68 -5.95
CA ILE A 170 4.38 -13.69 -7.03
C ILE A 170 3.00 -13.60 -7.69
N ALA A 171 2.34 -12.46 -7.52
CA ALA A 171 1.04 -12.16 -8.12
C ALA A 171 1.17 -11.64 -9.57
N ALA A 172 2.26 -10.94 -9.89
CA ALA A 172 2.54 -10.44 -11.23
C ALA A 172 4.04 -10.19 -11.44
N VAL A 173 4.44 -10.04 -12.70
CA VAL A 173 5.78 -9.64 -13.12
C VAL A 173 5.65 -8.62 -14.24
N ALA A 174 6.42 -7.54 -14.16
CA ALA A 174 6.66 -6.63 -15.26
C ALA A 174 8.09 -6.87 -15.80
N PRO A 175 8.23 -7.56 -16.95
CA PRO A 175 9.54 -7.87 -17.53
C PRO A 175 9.97 -6.74 -18.49
N PHE A 176 11.12 -6.09 -18.26
CA PHE A 176 11.60 -5.02 -19.16
C PHE A 176 13.01 -5.27 -19.69
N ASN A 177 13.33 -4.56 -20.79
CA ASN A 177 14.66 -4.56 -21.39
C ASN A 177 15.25 -3.17 -21.76
N ASP A 178 14.52 -2.04 -21.65
CA ASP A 178 15.08 -0.72 -21.98
C ASP A 178 14.38 0.51 -21.32
N ASP A 179 14.99 1.70 -21.51
CA ASP A 179 14.56 3.05 -21.10
C ASP A 179 13.33 3.53 -21.90
N GLY A 180 12.32 4.09 -21.22
CA GLY A 180 11.07 4.61 -21.78
C GLY A 180 9.99 3.57 -22.04
N GLU A 181 10.23 2.30 -21.68
CA GLU A 181 9.25 1.22 -21.84
C GLU A 181 8.13 1.32 -20.78
N VAL A 182 6.89 0.96 -21.17
CA VAL A 182 5.74 0.87 -20.26
C VAL A 182 5.09 -0.50 -20.40
N VAL A 183 5.03 -1.26 -19.31
CA VAL A 183 4.36 -2.57 -19.23
C VAL A 183 3.06 -2.43 -18.43
N PRO A 184 1.90 -2.71 -19.05
CA PRO A 184 0.64 -2.78 -18.32
C PRO A 184 0.54 -4.09 -17.52
N VAL A 185 0.27 -3.98 -16.23
CA VAL A 185 -0.02 -5.08 -15.31
C VAL A 185 -1.51 -5.06 -14.96
N ASP A 186 -2.23 -6.07 -15.40
CA ASP A 186 -3.70 -6.22 -15.27
C ASP A 186 -4.11 -7.45 -14.44
N ARG A 187 -3.15 -8.04 -13.71
CA ARG A 187 -3.34 -9.30 -12.96
C ARG A 187 -3.65 -9.11 -11.48
N LEU A 188 -3.56 -7.89 -10.96
CA LEU A 188 -3.81 -7.55 -9.55
C LEU A 188 -5.32 -7.43 -9.29
N ASN A 189 -6.04 -8.55 -9.40
CA ASN A 189 -7.50 -8.61 -9.43
C ASN A 189 -8.15 -8.96 -8.08
N GLU A 190 -7.36 -9.27 -7.07
CA GLU A 190 -7.83 -9.60 -5.73
C GLU A 190 -7.31 -8.59 -4.70
N PRO A 191 -8.06 -8.31 -3.62
CA PRO A 191 -7.58 -7.47 -2.53
C PRO A 191 -6.36 -8.09 -1.87
N MET A 192 -5.28 -7.34 -1.81
CA MET A 192 -4.06 -7.77 -1.14
C MET A 192 -3.13 -6.57 -0.89
N GLU A 193 -2.25 -6.77 0.06
CA GLU A 193 -1.05 -5.96 0.21
C GLU A 193 0.03 -6.52 -0.73
N VAL A 194 0.63 -5.65 -1.52
CA VAL A 194 1.65 -6.03 -2.51
C VAL A 194 2.94 -5.31 -2.20
N GLU A 195 4.00 -6.09 -2.08
CA GLU A 195 5.36 -5.55 -2.14
C GLU A 195 5.90 -5.73 -3.55
N VAL A 196 6.36 -4.63 -4.15
CA VAL A 196 7.04 -4.64 -5.45
C VAL A 196 8.53 -4.62 -5.21
N VAL A 197 9.28 -5.47 -5.89
CA VAL A 197 10.76 -5.49 -5.85
C VAL A 197 11.35 -5.54 -7.24
N CYS A 198 12.59 -5.12 -7.41
CA CYS A 198 13.37 -5.41 -8.60
C CYS A 198 14.28 -6.63 -8.38
N GLU A 199 14.31 -7.54 -9.35
CA GLU A 199 15.21 -8.70 -9.33
C GLU A 199 16.69 -8.32 -9.49
N GLN A 200 16.98 -7.35 -10.36
CA GLN A 200 18.35 -6.90 -10.66
C GLN A 200 18.89 -5.95 -9.60
N HIS A 201 17.99 -5.25 -8.91
CA HIS A 201 18.31 -4.21 -7.93
C HIS A 201 17.57 -4.51 -6.61
N PRO A 202 18.11 -5.42 -5.76
CA PRO A 202 17.39 -5.92 -4.58
C PRO A 202 17.06 -4.86 -3.51
N TRP A 203 17.64 -3.66 -3.63
CA TRP A 203 17.32 -2.53 -2.75
C TRP A 203 16.04 -1.80 -3.13
N THR A 204 15.53 -1.99 -4.35
CA THR A 204 14.31 -1.29 -4.78
C THR A 204 13.08 -1.99 -4.23
N HIS A 205 12.21 -1.19 -3.62
CA HIS A 205 10.94 -1.68 -3.12
C HIS A 205 9.89 -0.57 -3.14
N ALA A 206 8.64 -0.98 -3.29
CA ALA A 206 7.45 -0.14 -3.15
C ALA A 206 6.28 -0.99 -2.63
N TRP A 207 5.24 -0.33 -2.14
CA TRP A 207 4.06 -0.95 -1.55
C TRP A 207 2.79 -0.50 -2.26
N ILE A 208 1.93 -1.46 -2.57
CA ILE A 208 0.64 -1.21 -3.20
C ILE A 208 -0.45 -1.86 -2.36
N ALA A 209 -1.41 -1.04 -1.91
CA ALA A 209 -2.68 -1.54 -1.37
C ALA A 209 -3.66 -1.76 -2.52
N VAL A 210 -4.00 -3.01 -2.80
CA VAL A 210 -5.03 -3.36 -3.79
C VAL A 210 -6.36 -3.53 -3.08
N LEU A 211 -7.34 -2.65 -3.36
CA LEU A 211 -8.64 -2.63 -2.69
C LEU A 211 -9.79 -3.02 -3.63
N ASP A 212 -10.80 -3.73 -3.12
CA ASP A 212 -12.02 -4.05 -3.88
C ASP A 212 -13.18 -3.07 -3.63
N HIS A 213 -12.88 -1.88 -3.09
CA HIS A 213 -13.85 -0.81 -2.92
C HIS A 213 -13.18 0.58 -3.06
N PRO A 214 -13.94 1.64 -3.41
CA PRO A 214 -13.36 2.95 -3.70
C PRO A 214 -13.24 3.87 -2.45
N TYR A 215 -13.12 3.29 -1.26
CA TYR A 215 -13.12 4.04 0.01
C TYR A 215 -11.76 3.98 0.69
N TYR A 216 -10.89 4.91 0.31
CA TYR A 216 -9.57 5.11 0.88
C TYR A 216 -9.21 6.60 0.91
N ALA A 217 -8.19 6.95 1.68
CA ALA A 217 -7.59 8.28 1.80
C ALA A 217 -6.06 8.16 1.95
#